data_AF-A0A933FBC5-F1
#
_entry.id   AF-A0A933FBC5-F1
#
_cell.length_a   1.000
_cell.length_b   1.000
_cell.length_c   1.000
_cell.angle_alpha   90.00
_cell.angle_beta   90.00
_cell.angle_gamma   90.00
#
_symmetry.space_group_name_H-M   'P 1'
#
loop_
_entity.id
_entity.type
_entity.pdbx_description
1 polymer ?
#
loop_
_entity_poly.entity_id
_entity_poly.type
_entity_poly.pdbx_seq_one_letter_code
_entity_poly.pdbx_strand_id
1 'polypeptide(L)'
;MARIRGPERYRPYIKWLLLVLTAGFLVWATPHSLVASLEEARRIGGAHHPVLGVLGVMSAKNTAVNLMILTTFLSLLLYRRANRETVVAWAAWGKAAQWLCLAAAAALVLFYGIYGYFVEAIVRIGFSVYQVLAVLATILLVTAIDLALFRKAASLGPIAWGQIAPRAQYVLVLLAVTFTWLMGLMGFARSAIRQHWHVYGVMRDTSPEAFTPALGYAANVVSAVTAVFLLLLVFIFWLAALGEEKVPVGAPADLPAGGR
;
A
#
# COMPACT_ATOMS: atom_id res chain seq x y z
N MET A 1 -1.09 15.69 -7.72
CA MET A 1 -1.59 17.04 -7.39
C MET A 1 -1.39 18.07 -8.52
N ALA A 2 -0.37 17.98 -9.39
CA ALA A 2 -0.12 18.97 -10.46
C ALA A 2 -1.17 19.05 -11.61
N ARG A 3 -2.28 18.31 -11.54
CA ARG A 3 -3.31 18.22 -12.61
C ARG A 3 -4.55 19.08 -12.36
N ILE A 4 -4.55 19.85 -11.26
CA ILE A 4 -5.69 20.60 -10.74
C ILE A 4 -5.21 22.02 -10.42
N ARG A 5 -6.09 23.05 -10.49
CA ARG A 5 -5.80 24.42 -10.02
C ARG A 5 -6.04 24.50 -8.50
N GLY A 6 -5.14 25.12 -7.73
CA GLY A 6 -5.18 25.14 -6.24
C GLY A 6 -4.33 24.12 -5.43
N PRO A 7 -3.51 23.21 -5.99
CA PRO A 7 -2.71 22.25 -5.21
C PRO A 7 -1.52 22.89 -4.50
N GLU A 8 -1.17 24.13 -4.84
CA GLU A 8 -0.08 24.89 -4.21
C GLU A 8 -0.27 25.02 -2.70
N ARG A 9 -1.53 25.16 -2.26
CA ARG A 9 -1.88 25.24 -0.84
C ARG A 9 -1.48 23.99 -0.04
N TYR A 10 -1.41 22.83 -0.69
CA TYR A 10 -1.11 21.55 -0.03
C TYR A 10 0.27 20.97 -0.37
N ARG A 11 1.04 21.63 -1.25
CA ARG A 11 2.43 21.25 -1.59
C ARG A 11 3.33 21.03 -0.36
N PRO A 12 3.30 21.88 0.69
CA PRO A 12 4.16 21.70 1.85
C PRO A 12 3.90 20.41 2.65
N TYR A 13 2.70 19.83 2.57
CA TYR A 13 2.37 18.59 3.27
C TYR A 13 2.92 17.35 2.55
N ILE A 14 3.19 17.43 1.24
CA ILE A 14 3.64 16.29 0.43
C ILE A 14 4.95 15.71 0.97
N LYS A 15 5.92 16.55 1.38
CA LYS A 15 7.21 16.07 1.93
C LYS A 15 7.03 15.23 3.20
N TRP A 16 6.08 15.60 4.05
CA TRP A 16 5.79 14.87 5.29
C TRP A 16 5.08 13.55 5.01
N LEU A 17 4.11 13.55 4.10
CA LEU A 17 3.45 12.32 3.64
C LEU A 17 4.48 11.35 3.04
N LEU A 18 5.38 11.84 2.18
CA LEU A 18 6.44 11.03 1.60
C LEU A 18 7.39 10.49 2.66
N LEU A 19 7.80 11.31 3.63
CA LEU A 19 8.66 10.86 4.72
C LEU A 19 8.04 9.69 5.50
N VAL A 20 6.76 9.80 5.87
CA VAL A 20 6.06 8.71 6.58
C VAL A 20 5.93 7.46 5.70
N LEU A 21 5.59 7.62 4.42
CA LEU A 21 5.49 6.50 3.49
C LEU A 21 6.83 5.80 3.26
N THR A 22 7.92 6.56 3.08
CA THR A 22 9.27 6.03 2.89
C THR A 22 9.76 5.34 4.16
N ALA A 23 9.62 5.96 5.33
CA ALA A 23 10.00 5.35 6.60
C ALA A 23 9.19 4.07 6.86
N GLY A 24 7.87 4.11 6.63
CA GLY A 24 6.99 2.94 6.77
C GLY A 24 7.39 1.82 5.82
N PHE A 25 7.72 2.13 4.56
CA PHE A 25 8.19 1.15 3.60
C PHE A 25 9.52 0.52 4.03
N LEU A 26 10.49 1.30 4.52
CA LEU A 26 11.76 0.78 5.01
C LEU A 26 11.58 -0.18 6.19
N VAL A 27 10.72 0.17 7.15
CA VAL A 27 10.38 -0.72 8.27
C VAL A 27 9.71 -2.00 7.77
N TRP A 28 8.71 -1.87 6.89
CA TRP A 28 7.98 -3.02 6.36
C TRP A 28 8.87 -3.96 5.55
N ALA A 29 9.78 -3.43 4.74
CA ALA A 29 10.72 -4.18 3.91
C ALA A 29 11.83 -4.86 4.71
N THR A 30 12.02 -4.50 6.00
CA THR A 30 13.09 -5.08 6.82
C THR A 30 12.78 -6.56 7.15
N PRO A 31 13.66 -7.51 6.78
CA PRO A 31 13.48 -8.92 7.11
C PRO A 31 13.75 -9.17 8.60
N HIS A 32 13.01 -10.10 9.20
CA HIS A 32 13.21 -10.48 10.61
C HIS A 32 14.38 -11.44 10.79
N SER A 33 14.58 -12.32 9.83
CA SER A 33 15.70 -13.27 9.75
C SER A 33 16.55 -12.93 8.54
N LEU A 34 17.85 -12.74 8.74
CA LEU A 34 18.81 -12.63 7.64
C LEU A 34 19.21 -14.03 7.21
N VAL A 35 19.30 -14.25 5.89
CA VAL A 35 19.93 -15.47 5.35
C VAL A 35 21.44 -15.28 5.49
N ALA A 36 21.94 -15.52 6.71
CA ALA A 36 23.33 -15.39 7.06
C ALA A 36 24.02 -16.77 7.05
N SER A 37 25.26 -16.80 6.60
CA SER A 37 26.11 -17.98 6.80
C SER A 37 26.34 -18.23 8.30
N LEU A 38 26.67 -19.48 8.66
CA LEU A 38 26.98 -19.84 10.05
C LEU A 38 28.10 -18.97 10.66
N GLU A 39 29.04 -18.50 9.84
CA GLU A 39 30.13 -17.64 10.26
C GLU A 39 29.65 -16.20 10.52
N GLU A 40 28.81 -15.66 9.65
CA GLU A 40 28.19 -14.33 9.84
C GLU A 40 27.23 -14.31 11.02
N ALA A 41 26.41 -15.35 11.20
CA ALA A 41 25.52 -15.48 12.35
C ALA A 41 26.29 -15.52 13.68
N ARG A 42 27.48 -16.14 13.69
CA ARG A 42 28.39 -16.12 14.86
C ARG A 42 28.99 -14.74 15.10
N ARG A 43 29.38 -14.01 14.04
CA ARG A 43 29.91 -12.63 14.15
C ARG A 43 28.84 -11.61 14.58
N ILE A 44 27.58 -11.82 14.20
CA ILE A 44 26.44 -10.97 14.56
C ILE A 44 25.94 -11.26 15.99
N GLY A 45 26.38 -12.36 16.61
CA GLY A 45 25.98 -12.76 17.95
C GLY A 45 24.65 -13.52 17.99
N GLY A 46 24.18 -14.06 16.86
CA GLY A 46 22.95 -14.84 16.76
C GLY A 46 22.32 -14.86 15.37
N ALA A 47 21.14 -15.49 15.26
CA ALA A 47 20.36 -15.57 14.02
C ALA A 47 19.67 -14.25 13.62
N HIS A 48 19.64 -13.26 14.52
CA HIS A 48 18.99 -11.97 14.31
C HIS A 48 19.98 -10.82 14.52
N HIS A 49 19.89 -9.81 13.65
CA HIS A 49 20.66 -8.58 13.83
C HIS A 49 20.05 -7.76 14.99
N PRO A 50 20.85 -7.27 15.96
CA PRO A 50 20.34 -6.60 17.17
C PRO A 50 19.40 -5.41 16.89
N VAL A 51 19.72 -4.60 15.88
CA VAL A 51 18.91 -3.42 15.48
C VAL A 51 17.80 -3.79 14.46
N LEU A 52 18.14 -4.45 13.35
CA LEU A 52 17.19 -4.76 12.28
C LEU A 52 16.15 -5.82 12.67
N GLY A 53 16.50 -6.73 13.59
CA GLY A 53 15.59 -7.76 14.09
C GLY A 53 14.37 -7.16 14.79
N VAL A 54 14.54 -6.03 15.49
CA VAL A 54 13.46 -5.28 16.15
C VAL A 54 12.50 -4.69 15.13
N LEU A 55 13.00 -4.16 14.00
CA LEU A 55 12.15 -3.64 12.92
C LEU A 55 11.47 -4.74 12.11
N GLY A 56 12.06 -5.94 12.09
CA GLY A 56 11.52 -7.08 11.35
C GLY A 56 10.29 -7.75 11.99
N VAL A 57 9.94 -7.43 13.25
CA VAL A 57 8.82 -8.07 13.95
C VAL A 57 7.47 -7.71 13.33
N MET A 58 6.49 -8.62 13.47
CA MET A 58 5.14 -8.41 12.93
C MET A 58 4.45 -7.14 13.46
N SER A 59 4.71 -6.73 14.71
CA SER A 59 4.16 -5.49 15.27
C SER A 59 4.66 -4.26 14.52
N ALA A 60 5.97 -4.18 14.25
CA ALA A 60 6.58 -3.07 13.52
C ALA A 60 6.00 -2.96 12.11
N LYS A 61 5.92 -4.09 11.41
CA LYS A 61 5.38 -4.17 10.04
C LYS A 61 3.92 -3.75 9.98
N ASN A 62 3.09 -4.24 10.90
CA ASN A 62 1.68 -3.89 10.92
C ASN A 62 1.46 -2.41 11.26
N THR A 63 2.23 -1.88 12.21
CA THR A 63 2.18 -0.46 12.58
C THR A 63 2.58 0.43 11.41
N ALA A 64 3.68 0.10 10.73
CA ALA A 64 4.14 0.81 9.54
C ALA A 64 3.08 0.81 8.42
N VAL A 65 2.49 -0.36 8.11
CA VAL A 65 1.45 -0.48 7.08
C VAL A 65 0.21 0.34 7.43
N ASN A 66 -0.27 0.27 8.67
CA ASN A 66 -1.44 1.04 9.12
C ASN A 66 -1.21 2.56 9.04
N LEU A 67 -0.01 3.03 9.41
CA LEU A 67 0.36 4.45 9.23
C LEU A 67 0.46 4.83 7.75
N MET A 68 0.98 3.95 6.89
CA MET A 68 1.02 4.19 5.44
C MET A 68 -0.38 4.27 4.83
N ILE A 69 -1.33 3.44 5.29
CA ILE A 69 -2.73 3.48 4.86
C ILE A 69 -3.36 4.82 5.27
N LEU A 70 -3.24 5.23 6.53
CA LEU A 70 -3.74 6.53 7.00
C LEU A 70 -3.14 7.70 6.23
N THR A 71 -1.84 7.64 5.96
CA THR A 71 -1.11 8.68 5.20
C THR A 71 -1.56 8.75 3.74
N THR A 72 -1.80 7.60 3.12
CA THR A 72 -2.30 7.51 1.74
C THR A 72 -3.74 8.02 1.65
N PHE A 73 -4.58 7.67 2.62
CA PHE A 73 -5.93 8.19 2.74
C PHE A 73 -5.95 9.71 2.95
N LEU A 74 -5.07 10.23 3.82
CA LEU A 74 -4.89 11.67 3.99
C LEU A 74 -4.46 12.35 2.68
N SER A 75 -3.54 11.76 1.91
CA SER A 75 -3.17 12.26 0.58
C SER A 75 -4.39 12.37 -0.35
N LEU A 76 -5.30 11.38 -0.33
CA LEU A 76 -6.53 11.39 -1.10
C LEU A 76 -7.52 12.48 -0.64
N LEU A 77 -7.67 12.71 0.67
CA LEU A 77 -8.49 13.80 1.19
C LEU A 77 -7.96 15.17 0.78
N LEU A 78 -6.65 15.38 0.90
CA LEU A 78 -6.00 16.63 0.49
C LEU A 78 -6.16 16.86 -1.02
N TYR A 79 -6.07 15.80 -1.83
CA TYR A 79 -6.30 15.86 -3.27
C TYR A 79 -7.75 16.26 -3.60
N ARG A 80 -8.75 15.66 -2.94
CA ARG A 80 -10.17 16.01 -3.12
C ARG A 80 -10.45 17.45 -2.71
N ARG A 81 -9.85 17.90 -1.61
CA ARG A 81 -9.98 19.27 -1.10
C ARG A 81 -9.27 20.30 -1.98
N ALA A 82 -8.18 19.93 -2.64
CA ALA A 82 -7.52 20.83 -3.60
C ALA A 82 -8.41 21.14 -4.81
N ASN A 83 -9.39 20.30 -5.13
CA ASN A 83 -10.28 20.46 -6.28
C ASN A 83 -11.65 21.09 -5.95
N ARG A 84 -11.98 21.26 -4.66
CA ARG A 84 -13.32 21.67 -4.21
C ARG A 84 -13.25 22.71 -3.11
N GLU A 85 -14.05 23.76 -3.22
CA GLU A 85 -14.21 24.73 -2.12
C GLU A 85 -15.33 24.33 -1.17
N THR A 86 -15.05 24.41 0.13
CA THR A 86 -16.04 24.12 1.17
C THR A 86 -16.99 25.30 1.33
N VAL A 87 -18.27 25.12 1.00
CA VAL A 87 -19.31 26.17 1.05
C VAL A 87 -20.09 26.18 2.36
N VAL A 88 -19.84 25.23 3.26
CA VAL A 88 -20.67 24.98 4.45
C VAL A 88 -20.13 25.72 5.68
N ALA A 89 -21.00 26.36 6.45
CA ALA A 89 -20.63 27.18 7.62
C ALA A 89 -19.83 26.43 8.71
N TRP A 90 -20.09 25.13 8.90
CA TRP A 90 -19.36 24.29 9.86
C TRP A 90 -18.06 23.69 9.29
N ALA A 91 -17.55 24.19 8.16
CA ALA A 91 -16.37 23.62 7.53
C ALA A 91 -15.12 23.65 8.40
N ALA A 92 -14.94 24.68 9.24
CA ALA A 92 -13.82 24.72 10.18
C ALA A 92 -13.88 23.56 11.18
N TRP A 93 -15.05 23.35 11.80
CA TRP A 93 -15.30 22.25 12.74
C TRP A 93 -15.20 20.88 12.08
N GLY A 94 -15.77 20.70 10.88
CA GLY A 94 -15.66 19.45 10.14
C GLY A 94 -14.21 19.10 9.81
N LYS A 95 -13.41 20.08 9.39
CA LYS A 95 -11.98 19.88 9.12
C LYS A 95 -11.19 19.56 10.39
N ALA A 96 -11.47 20.24 11.50
CA ALA A 96 -10.86 19.95 12.79
C ALA A 96 -11.21 18.53 13.28
N ALA A 97 -12.48 18.12 13.16
CA ALA A 97 -12.92 16.77 13.50
C ALA A 97 -12.20 15.70 12.66
N GLN A 98 -12.06 15.89 11.35
CA GLN A 98 -11.31 14.97 10.49
C GLN A 98 -9.85 14.83 10.92
N TRP A 99 -9.17 15.94 11.22
CA TRP A 99 -7.80 15.93 11.71
C TRP A 99 -7.67 15.23 13.06
N LEU A 100 -8.62 15.48 13.98
CA LEU A 100 -8.66 14.83 15.28
C LEU A 100 -8.83 13.31 15.14
N CYS A 101 -9.74 12.85 14.28
CA CYS A 101 -9.94 11.42 14.03
C CYS A 101 -8.68 10.76 13.45
N LEU A 102 -8.03 11.40 12.48
CA LEU A 102 -6.78 10.88 11.90
C LEU A 102 -5.63 10.86 12.92
N ALA A 103 -5.51 11.89 13.75
CA ALA A 103 -4.50 11.95 14.81
C ALA A 103 -4.75 10.89 15.90
N ALA A 104 -6.01 10.71 16.32
CA ALA A 104 -6.40 9.69 17.28
C ALA A 104 -6.12 8.28 16.74
N ALA A 105 -6.43 8.02 15.47
CA ALA A 105 -6.13 6.75 14.81
C ALA A 105 -4.62 6.49 14.75
N ALA A 106 -3.83 7.48 14.37
CA ALA A 106 -2.37 7.37 14.33
C ALA A 106 -1.79 7.11 15.73
N ALA A 107 -2.28 7.81 16.76
CA ALA A 107 -1.86 7.61 18.14
C ALA A 107 -2.20 6.20 18.66
N LEU A 108 -3.40 5.70 18.36
CA LEU A 108 -3.83 4.35 18.72
C LEU A 108 -2.98 3.29 18.01
N VAL A 109 -2.72 3.47 16.71
CA VAL A 109 -1.85 2.56 15.94
C VAL A 109 -0.45 2.53 16.55
N LEU A 110 0.14 3.69 16.86
CA LEU A 110 1.45 3.78 17.52
C LEU A 110 1.44 3.15 18.92
N PHE A 111 0.40 3.39 19.72
CA PHE A 111 0.25 2.82 21.06
C PHE A 111 0.30 1.29 21.01
N TYR A 112 -0.57 0.65 20.21
CA TYR A 112 -0.55 -0.81 20.08
C TYR A 112 0.73 -1.33 19.43
N GLY A 113 1.35 -0.54 18.56
CA GLY A 113 2.62 -0.90 17.92
C GLY A 113 3.78 -0.96 18.89
N ILE A 114 3.90 0.07 19.74
CA ILE A 114 4.92 0.18 20.78
C ILE A 114 4.64 -0.84 21.89
N TYR A 115 3.40 -0.91 22.37
CA TYR A 115 3.01 -1.84 23.42
C TYR A 115 3.21 -3.30 22.99
N GLY A 116 3.03 -3.61 21.70
CA GLY A 116 3.29 -4.92 21.12
C GLY A 116 4.74 -5.42 21.27
N TYR A 117 5.72 -4.57 21.59
CA TYR A 117 7.09 -5.04 21.91
C TYR A 117 7.22 -5.61 23.31
N PHE A 118 6.33 -5.25 24.23
CA PHE A 118 6.39 -5.63 25.65
C PHE A 118 5.49 -6.83 26.00
N VAL A 119 4.80 -7.41 25.01
CA VAL A 119 3.82 -8.48 25.22
C VAL A 119 4.18 -9.71 24.40
N GLU A 120 3.74 -10.88 24.86
CA GLU A 120 3.86 -12.16 24.17
C GLU A 120 3.30 -12.13 22.74
N ALA A 121 3.87 -13.00 21.89
CA ALA A 121 3.57 -13.03 20.47
C ALA A 121 2.07 -13.26 20.16
N ILE A 122 1.36 -14.05 20.97
CA ILE A 122 -0.05 -14.35 20.75
C ILE A 122 -0.95 -13.14 20.99
N VAL A 123 -0.71 -12.39 22.06
CA VAL A 123 -1.47 -11.16 22.37
C VAL A 123 -1.13 -10.06 21.36
N ARG A 124 0.13 -9.99 20.92
CA ARG A 124 0.60 -9.08 19.88
C ARG A 124 -0.12 -9.29 18.53
N ILE A 125 -0.46 -10.53 18.18
CA ILE A 125 -1.27 -10.81 16.99
C ILE A 125 -2.68 -10.23 17.17
N GLY A 126 -3.27 -10.36 18.37
CA GLY A 126 -4.56 -9.76 18.72
C GLY A 126 -4.58 -8.23 18.56
N PHE A 127 -3.51 -7.53 18.91
CA PHE A 127 -3.41 -6.08 18.73
C PHE A 127 -3.52 -5.62 17.29
N SER A 128 -3.15 -6.48 16.32
CA SER A 128 -3.28 -6.14 14.90
C SER A 128 -4.72 -5.87 14.49
N VAL A 129 -5.67 -6.58 15.09
CA VAL A 129 -7.11 -6.44 14.82
C VAL A 129 -7.57 -5.06 15.25
N TYR A 130 -7.19 -4.60 16.44
CA TYR A 130 -7.54 -3.27 16.94
C TYR A 130 -6.93 -2.14 16.10
N GLN A 131 -5.68 -2.29 15.64
CA GLN A 131 -5.05 -1.32 14.74
C GLN A 131 -5.83 -1.20 13.42
N VAL A 132 -6.15 -2.33 12.78
CA VAL A 132 -6.86 -2.35 11.50
C VAL A 132 -8.28 -1.80 11.65
N LEU A 133 -9.02 -2.22 12.68
CA LEU A 133 -10.37 -1.72 12.95
C LEU A 133 -10.39 -0.22 13.19
N ALA A 134 -9.42 0.32 13.94
CA ALA A 134 -9.32 1.76 14.16
C ALA A 134 -9.04 2.53 12.86
N VAL A 135 -8.15 2.02 12.00
CA VAL A 135 -7.87 2.63 10.69
C VAL A 135 -9.11 2.59 9.80
N LEU A 136 -9.79 1.44 9.69
CA LEU A 136 -11.00 1.29 8.87
C LEU A 136 -12.14 2.17 9.38
N ALA A 137 -12.40 2.17 10.69
CA ALA A 137 -13.41 3.03 11.31
C ALA A 137 -13.12 4.51 11.03
N THR A 138 -11.85 4.92 11.11
CA THR A 138 -11.42 6.29 10.79
C THR A 138 -11.64 6.63 9.33
N ILE A 139 -11.28 5.73 8.40
CA ILE A 139 -11.52 5.92 6.96
C ILE A 139 -13.02 6.11 6.70
N LEU A 140 -13.87 5.25 7.26
CA LEU A 140 -15.32 5.34 7.07
C LEU A 140 -15.89 6.64 7.64
N LEU A 141 -15.55 6.98 8.90
CA LEU A 141 -16.05 8.16 9.57
C LEU A 141 -15.57 9.45 8.90
N VAL A 142 -14.28 9.54 8.57
CA VAL A 142 -13.72 10.72 7.89
C VAL A 142 -14.28 10.85 6.48
N THR A 143 -14.52 9.74 5.77
CA THR A 143 -15.18 9.75 4.46
C THR A 143 -16.63 10.22 4.58
N ALA A 144 -17.37 9.78 5.59
CA ALA A 144 -18.74 10.25 5.85
C ALA A 144 -18.77 11.76 6.11
N ILE A 145 -17.83 12.28 6.92
CA ILE A 145 -17.66 13.72 7.14
C ILE A 145 -17.29 14.43 5.83
N ASP A 146 -16.39 13.86 5.03
CA ASP A 146 -15.96 14.43 3.74
C ASP A 146 -17.14 14.56 2.76
N LEU A 147 -17.97 13.51 2.66
CA LEU A 147 -19.17 13.51 1.83
C LEU A 147 -20.18 14.57 2.29
N ALA A 148 -20.39 14.72 3.60
CA ALA A 148 -21.27 15.75 4.15
C ALA A 148 -20.72 17.16 3.90
N LEU A 149 -19.40 17.34 3.99
CA LEU A 149 -18.74 18.64 3.83
C LEU A 149 -18.75 19.12 2.37
N PHE A 150 -18.67 18.20 1.41
CA PHE A 150 -18.60 18.52 -0.02
C PHE A 150 -19.93 18.34 -0.79
N ARG A 151 -21.06 18.11 -0.10
CA ARG A 151 -22.37 17.82 -0.71
C ARG A 151 -22.89 18.90 -1.68
N LYS A 152 -22.43 20.14 -1.58
CA LYS A 152 -22.78 21.27 -2.47
C LYS A 152 -21.55 22.05 -2.96
N ALA A 153 -20.37 21.46 -2.89
CA ALA A 153 -19.13 22.17 -3.18
C ALA A 153 -18.94 22.47 -4.66
N ALA A 154 -18.59 23.72 -4.97
CA ALA A 154 -18.18 24.12 -6.31
C ALA A 154 -16.82 23.49 -6.65
N SER A 155 -16.71 22.93 -7.86
CA SER A 155 -15.44 22.43 -8.40
C SER A 155 -14.61 23.62 -8.89
N LEU A 156 -13.36 23.73 -8.44
CA LEU A 156 -12.45 24.85 -8.74
C LEU A 156 -11.94 24.87 -10.19
N GLY A 157 -12.18 23.80 -10.96
CA GLY A 157 -11.87 23.73 -12.37
C GLY A 157 -12.00 22.32 -12.95
N PRO A 158 -11.82 22.17 -14.28
CA PRO A 158 -11.75 20.85 -14.92
C PRO A 158 -10.45 20.14 -14.55
N ILE A 159 -10.53 18.83 -14.31
CA ILE A 159 -9.35 17.98 -14.12
C ILE A 159 -8.71 17.77 -15.49
N ALA A 160 -7.41 18.09 -15.63
CA ALA A 160 -6.68 17.82 -16.85
C ALA A 160 -6.40 16.31 -16.99
N TRP A 161 -7.31 15.61 -17.65
CA TRP A 161 -7.17 14.19 -18.00
C TRP A 161 -6.11 14.02 -19.10
N GLY A 162 -5.42 12.88 -19.11
CA GLY A 162 -4.33 12.60 -20.07
C GLY A 162 -2.98 13.26 -19.78
N GLN A 163 -2.93 14.37 -19.02
CA GLN A 163 -1.67 15.02 -18.62
C GLN A 163 -1.02 14.33 -17.41
N ILE A 164 -0.49 13.13 -17.64
CA ILE A 164 0.27 12.36 -16.65
C ILE A 164 1.76 12.59 -16.87
N ALA A 165 2.50 12.97 -15.82
CA ALA A 165 3.96 13.05 -15.92
C ALA A 165 4.55 11.67 -16.29
N PRO A 166 5.48 11.58 -17.25
CA PRO A 166 6.03 10.29 -17.71
C PRO A 166 6.58 9.42 -16.56
N ARG A 167 7.27 10.05 -15.60
CA ARG A 167 7.74 9.38 -14.37
C ARG A 167 6.66 8.60 -13.62
N ALA A 168 5.42 9.09 -13.58
CA ALA A 168 4.33 8.42 -12.88
C ALA A 168 3.87 7.16 -13.63
N GLN A 169 3.96 7.14 -14.96
CA GLN A 169 3.64 5.95 -15.76
C GLN A 169 4.65 4.83 -15.52
N TYR A 170 5.95 5.16 -15.53
CA TYR A 170 7.00 4.18 -15.19
C TYR A 170 6.82 3.60 -13.79
N VAL A 171 6.46 4.44 -12.81
CA VAL A 171 6.18 3.99 -11.44
C VAL A 171 4.96 3.06 -11.39
N LEU A 172 3.89 3.32 -12.14
CA LEU A 172 2.72 2.43 -12.18
C LEU A 172 3.05 1.06 -12.75
N VAL A 173 3.87 1.00 -13.80
CA VAL A 173 4.34 -0.27 -14.37
C VAL A 173 5.25 -1.00 -13.38
N LEU A 174 6.22 -0.30 -12.78
CA LEU A 174 7.09 -0.86 -11.75
C LEU A 174 6.30 -1.42 -10.57
N LEU A 175 5.26 -0.69 -10.13
CA LEU A 175 4.38 -1.11 -9.04
C LEU A 175 3.61 -2.38 -9.40
N ALA A 176 3.10 -2.49 -10.63
CA ALA A 176 2.41 -3.69 -11.10
C ALA A 176 3.35 -4.91 -11.12
N VAL A 177 4.57 -4.75 -11.64
CA VAL A 177 5.59 -5.81 -11.68
C VAL A 177 5.97 -6.26 -10.27
N THR A 178 6.28 -5.30 -9.39
CA THR A 178 6.72 -5.59 -8.01
C THR A 178 5.61 -6.23 -7.18
N PHE A 179 4.36 -5.76 -7.29
CA PHE A 179 3.24 -6.37 -6.58
C PHE A 179 2.92 -7.78 -7.05
N THR A 180 3.05 -8.06 -8.35
CA THR A 180 2.85 -9.42 -8.87
C THR A 180 3.84 -10.40 -8.21
N TRP A 181 5.11 -10.00 -8.11
CA TRP A 181 6.14 -10.80 -7.43
C TRP A 181 5.85 -11.01 -5.95
N LEU A 182 5.51 -9.92 -5.26
CA LEU A 182 5.22 -9.94 -3.82
C LEU A 182 4.04 -10.86 -3.50
N MET A 183 2.97 -10.78 -4.29
CA MET A 183 1.77 -11.60 -4.11
C MET A 183 2.04 -13.08 -4.36
N GLY A 184 2.84 -13.41 -5.39
CA GLY A 184 3.26 -14.79 -5.63
C GLY A 184 4.05 -15.37 -4.44
N LEU A 185 5.02 -14.63 -3.93
CA LEU A 185 5.87 -15.10 -2.83
C LEU A 185 5.11 -15.21 -1.50
N MET A 186 4.33 -14.19 -1.14
CA MET A 186 3.54 -14.19 0.09
C MET A 186 2.40 -15.22 0.05
N GLY A 187 1.83 -15.47 -1.14
CA GLY A 187 0.86 -16.55 -1.36
C GLY A 187 1.46 -17.92 -1.06
N PHE A 188 2.67 -18.20 -1.56
CA PHE A 188 3.40 -19.41 -1.21
C PHE A 188 3.70 -19.50 0.29
N ALA A 189 4.24 -18.43 0.89
CA ALA A 189 4.58 -18.42 2.32
C ALA A 189 3.39 -18.79 3.21
N ARG A 190 2.19 -18.32 2.87
CA ARG A 190 0.95 -18.71 3.58
C ARG A 190 0.58 -20.17 3.34
N SER A 191 0.68 -20.66 2.11
CA SER A 191 0.38 -22.05 1.78
C SER A 191 1.34 -23.03 2.46
N ALA A 192 2.63 -22.66 2.56
CA ALA A 192 3.70 -23.47 3.13
C ALA A 192 3.53 -23.75 4.64
N ILE A 193 2.75 -22.93 5.36
CA ILE A 193 2.43 -23.16 6.78
C ILE A 193 1.67 -24.48 6.98
N ARG A 194 0.95 -24.96 5.97
CA ARG A 194 0.26 -26.25 6.01
C ARG A 194 1.21 -27.45 6.01
N GLN A 195 2.49 -27.26 5.68
CA GLN A 195 3.50 -28.31 5.61
C GLN A 195 3.01 -29.52 4.79
N HIS A 196 2.96 -30.70 5.42
CA HIS A 196 2.53 -31.99 4.87
C HIS A 196 1.06 -32.29 5.20
N TRP A 197 0.22 -31.28 5.37
CA TRP A 197 -1.20 -31.42 5.66
C TRP A 197 -2.05 -30.87 4.51
N HIS A 198 -3.03 -31.66 4.04
CA HIS A 198 -4.05 -31.15 3.13
C HIS A 198 -5.02 -30.22 3.88
N VAL A 199 -5.45 -30.67 5.07
CA VAL A 199 -6.21 -29.88 6.04
C VAL A 199 -5.43 -29.89 7.33
N TYR A 200 -4.97 -28.71 7.75
CA TYR A 200 -4.09 -28.55 8.90
C TYR A 200 -4.69 -29.19 10.17
N GLY A 201 -3.99 -30.16 10.75
CA GLY A 201 -4.41 -30.87 11.97
C GLY A 201 -5.50 -31.94 11.77
N VAL A 202 -6.04 -32.11 10.56
CA VAL A 202 -7.13 -33.08 10.29
C VAL A 202 -6.69 -34.17 9.32
N MET A 203 -6.13 -33.78 8.17
CA MET A 203 -5.76 -34.72 7.10
C MET A 203 -4.29 -34.55 6.74
N ARG A 204 -3.48 -35.47 7.26
CA ARG A 204 -2.04 -35.53 7.01
C ARG A 204 -1.76 -36.28 5.70
N ASP A 205 -0.94 -35.71 4.84
CA ASP A 205 -0.39 -36.40 3.68
C ASP A 205 0.72 -37.36 4.16
N THR A 206 0.55 -38.65 3.88
CA THR A 206 1.51 -39.71 4.22
C THR A 206 2.26 -40.22 3.00
N SER A 207 2.08 -39.60 1.83
CA SER A 207 2.77 -40.01 0.61
C SER A 207 4.29 -39.79 0.73
N PRO A 208 5.11 -40.63 0.09
CA PRO A 208 6.58 -40.45 0.09
C PRO A 208 7.04 -39.11 -0.51
N GLU A 209 6.21 -38.53 -1.37
CA GLU A 209 6.45 -37.27 -2.09
C GLU A 209 5.95 -36.03 -1.30
N ALA A 210 5.41 -36.22 -0.09
CA ALA A 210 4.88 -35.13 0.73
C ALA A 210 6.01 -34.24 1.27
N PHE A 211 6.43 -33.27 0.47
CA PHE A 211 7.50 -32.33 0.82
C PHE A 211 7.07 -30.87 0.64
N THR A 212 7.44 -30.03 1.59
CA THR A 212 7.26 -28.58 1.50
C THR A 212 8.59 -27.94 1.10
N PRO A 213 8.68 -27.32 -0.09
CA PRO A 213 9.92 -26.73 -0.54
C PRO A 213 10.37 -25.59 0.36
N ALA A 214 11.69 -25.46 0.50
CA ALA A 214 12.30 -24.33 1.19
C ALA A 214 11.92 -23.02 0.49
N LEU A 215 11.81 -21.93 1.27
CA LEU A 215 11.41 -20.62 0.76
C LEU A 215 12.29 -20.12 -0.39
N GLY A 216 13.60 -20.41 -0.35
CA GLY A 216 14.53 -20.05 -1.42
C GLY A 216 14.24 -20.78 -2.74
N TYR A 217 13.94 -22.09 -2.69
CA TYR A 217 13.56 -22.85 -3.89
C TYR A 217 12.23 -22.33 -4.46
N ALA A 218 11.23 -22.14 -3.59
CA ALA A 218 9.94 -21.61 -4.01
C ALA A 218 10.04 -20.19 -4.59
N ALA A 219 10.92 -19.34 -4.05
CA ALA A 219 11.19 -18.02 -4.60
C ALA A 219 11.69 -18.07 -6.04
N ASN A 220 12.57 -19.02 -6.38
CA ASN A 220 13.05 -19.21 -7.76
C ASN A 220 11.93 -19.64 -8.70
N VAL A 221 11.09 -20.61 -8.27
CA VAL A 221 9.95 -21.09 -9.07
C VAL A 221 8.93 -19.98 -9.30
N VAL A 222 8.53 -19.27 -8.24
CA VAL A 222 7.61 -18.12 -8.33
C VAL A 222 8.18 -17.03 -9.24
N SER A 223 9.48 -16.76 -9.15
CA SER A 223 10.18 -15.81 -10.01
C SER A 223 10.11 -16.21 -11.48
N ALA A 224 10.36 -17.47 -11.79
CA ALA A 224 10.27 -17.98 -13.17
C ALA A 224 8.85 -17.86 -13.72
N VAL A 225 7.83 -18.29 -12.96
CA VAL A 225 6.42 -18.19 -13.37
C VAL A 225 5.99 -16.73 -13.55
N THR A 226 6.39 -15.85 -12.64
CA THR A 226 6.08 -14.42 -12.72
C THR A 226 6.72 -13.78 -13.95
N ALA A 227 7.98 -14.12 -14.25
CA ALA A 227 8.68 -13.64 -15.44
C ALA A 227 8.00 -14.10 -16.73
N VAL A 228 7.61 -15.39 -16.82
CA VAL A 228 6.86 -15.92 -17.97
C VAL A 228 5.53 -15.19 -18.13
N PHE A 229 4.78 -14.98 -17.05
CA PHE A 229 3.52 -14.23 -17.09
C PHE A 229 3.70 -12.79 -17.59
N LEU A 230 4.72 -12.08 -17.10
CA LEU A 230 5.01 -10.71 -17.53
C LEU A 230 5.46 -10.67 -19.00
N LEU A 231 6.24 -11.65 -19.46
CA LEU A 231 6.61 -11.78 -20.87
C LEU A 231 5.38 -12.00 -21.76
N LEU A 232 4.46 -12.87 -21.35
CA LEU A 232 3.20 -13.09 -22.07
C LEU A 232 2.34 -11.81 -22.11
N LEU A 233 2.28 -11.05 -21.02
CA LEU A 233 1.58 -9.75 -21.01
C LEU A 233 2.19 -8.77 -22.00
N VAL A 234 3.52 -8.62 -21.99
CA VAL A 234 4.23 -7.76 -22.96
C VAL A 234 3.96 -8.22 -24.38
N PHE A 235 3.97 -9.53 -24.64
CA PHE A 235 3.67 -10.10 -25.93
C PHE A 235 2.24 -9.81 -26.40
N ILE A 236 1.25 -9.94 -25.51
CA ILE A 236 -0.17 -9.64 -25.80
C ILE A 236 -0.34 -8.14 -26.14
N PHE A 237 0.25 -7.25 -25.35
CA PHE A 237 0.17 -5.81 -25.62
C PHE A 237 0.89 -5.42 -26.92
N TRP A 238 2.02 -6.07 -27.22
CA TRP A 238 2.71 -5.89 -28.48
C TRP A 238 1.85 -6.35 -29.68
N LEU A 239 1.18 -7.51 -29.57
CA LEU A 239 0.26 -8.00 -30.59
C LEU A 239 -0.93 -7.06 -30.79
N ALA A 240 -1.50 -6.53 -29.70
CA ALA A 240 -2.61 -5.56 -29.76
C ALA A 240 -2.18 -4.25 -30.47
N ALA A 241 -0.97 -3.77 -30.21
CA ALA A 241 -0.45 -2.55 -30.83
C ALA A 241 -0.20 -2.69 -32.35
N LEU A 242 -0.02 -3.92 -32.87
CA LEU A 242 0.11 -4.17 -34.31
C LEU A 242 -1.22 -4.00 -35.06
N GLY A 243 -2.37 -4.11 -34.36
CA GLY A 243 -3.70 -3.99 -34.93
C GLY A 243 -4.29 -2.58 -34.90
N GLU A 244 -3.63 -1.61 -34.26
CA GLU A 244 -4.12 -0.23 -34.20
C GLU A 244 -3.63 0.60 -35.40
N GLU A 245 -4.57 1.08 -36.21
CA GLU A 245 -4.30 2.10 -37.22
C GLU A 245 -4.00 3.42 -36.50
N LYS A 246 -2.83 4.01 -36.77
CA LYS A 246 -2.37 5.23 -36.09
C LYS A 246 -3.28 6.40 -36.45
N VAL A 247 -4.26 6.70 -35.60
CA VAL A 247 -5.01 7.97 -35.68
C VAL A 247 -4.01 9.10 -35.38
N PRO A 248 -3.80 10.07 -36.30
CA PRO A 248 -2.87 11.16 -36.08
C PRO A 248 -3.32 12.00 -34.88
N VAL A 249 -2.44 12.12 -33.89
CA VAL A 249 -2.63 12.94 -32.68
C VAL A 249 -2.59 14.42 -33.11
N GLY A 250 -3.76 15.00 -33.38
CA GLY A 250 -3.84 16.40 -33.82
C GLY A 250 -5.22 17.00 -34.08
N ALA A 251 -6.33 16.29 -33.87
CA ALA A 251 -7.65 16.92 -33.95
C ALA A 251 -8.07 17.44 -32.56
N PRO A 252 -8.27 18.75 -32.37
CA PRO A 252 -9.01 19.24 -31.21
C PRO A 252 -10.39 18.58 -31.25
N ALA A 253 -10.77 17.89 -30.17
CA ALA A 253 -12.14 17.46 -30.01
C ALA A 253 -13.02 18.71 -29.92
N ASP A 254 -13.79 18.98 -30.98
CA ASP A 254 -14.82 20.01 -31.00
C ASP A 254 -15.75 19.75 -29.79
N LEU A 255 -15.62 20.60 -28.77
CA LEU A 255 -16.59 20.67 -27.70
C LEU A 255 -17.89 21.16 -28.34
N PRO A 256 -19.01 20.41 -28.24
CA PRO A 256 -20.29 20.93 -28.71
C PRO A 256 -20.56 22.24 -27.94
N ALA A 257 -20.72 23.32 -28.69
CA ALA A 257 -21.16 24.60 -28.18
C ALA A 257 -22.50 24.37 -27.47
N GLY A 258 -22.46 24.35 -26.13
CA GLY A 258 -23.64 24.32 -25.30
C GLY A 258 -24.47 25.56 -25.59
N GLY A 259 -25.56 25.35 -26.33
CA GLY A 259 -26.59 26.36 -26.54
C GLY A 259 -27.20 26.77 -25.20
N ARG A 260 -27.28 28.09 -25.04
CA ARG A 260 -28.18 28.91 -24.21
C ARG A 260 -28.94 28.24 -23.08
#